data_AF-D5MMP8-F1
#
_entry.id   AF-D5MMP8-F1
#
_cell.length_a   1.000
_cell.length_b   1.000
_cell.length_c   1.000
_cell.angle_alpha   90.00
_cell.angle_beta   90.00
_cell.angle_gamma   90.00
#
_symmetry.space_group_name_H-M   'P 1'
#
loop_
_entity.id
_entity.type
_entity.pdbx_description
1 polymer ?
#
loop_
_entity_poly.entity_id
_entity_poly.type
_entity_poly.pdbx_seq_one_letter_code
_entity_poly.pdbx_strand_id
1 'polypeptide(L)'
;MDIATVGAAITGIKFAKDSLQAALGYKIEKETQIQVTAVLEKLGTALDTLFELREELFRLQSENDRLRQDLAARDEWNAVKAQYRLSETPGGAVVYESSGPPKHYACPVCFVKGSAQILQDRRMITGVFDCPNCKAEFPVNPRKSIPISAGKTRQIIGDW
;
A
#
# COMPACT_ATOMS: atom_id res chain seq x y z
N MET A 1 27.27 -2.28 1.96
CA MET A 1 27.76 -2.38 3.36
C MET A 1 26.55 -2.63 4.22
N ASP A 2 26.47 -3.76 4.91
CA ASP A 2 25.28 -4.13 5.69
C ASP A 2 25.42 -3.70 7.16
N ILE A 3 24.28 -3.67 7.87
CA ILE A 3 24.23 -3.35 9.31
C ILE A 3 25.11 -4.29 10.13
N ALA A 4 25.25 -5.55 9.69
CA ALA A 4 26.09 -6.54 10.35
C ALA A 4 27.58 -6.14 10.32
N THR A 5 28.07 -5.64 9.19
CA THR A 5 29.46 -5.16 9.03
C THR A 5 29.74 -3.93 9.90
N VAL A 6 28.79 -2.98 9.98
CA VAL A 6 28.92 -1.80 10.87
C VAL A 6 28.90 -2.21 12.33
N GLY A 7 28.02 -3.15 12.70
CA GLY A 7 27.97 -3.71 14.06
C GLY A 7 29.28 -4.38 14.47
N ALA A 8 29.87 -5.19 13.58
CA ALA A 8 31.15 -5.83 13.82
C ALA A 8 32.29 -4.80 13.98
N ALA A 9 32.30 -3.74 13.16
CA ALA A 9 33.28 -2.66 13.26
C ALA A 9 33.18 -1.90 14.60
N ILE A 10 31.97 -1.58 15.06
CA ILE A 10 31.73 -0.95 16.37
C ILE A 10 32.26 -1.83 17.50
N THR A 11 31.97 -3.14 17.48
CA THR A 11 32.45 -4.08 18.50
C THR A 11 33.98 -4.17 18.51
N GLY A 12 34.62 -4.24 17.34
CA GLY A 12 36.08 -4.29 17.22
C GLY A 12 36.77 -3.02 17.74
N ILE A 13 36.23 -1.84 17.39
CA ILE A 13 36.78 -0.55 17.85
C ILE A 13 36.55 -0.37 19.34
N LYS A 14 35.41 -0.78 19.88
CA LYS A 14 35.16 -0.77 21.33
C LYS A 14 36.15 -1.66 22.08
N PHE A 15 36.38 -2.88 21.59
CA PHE A 15 37.37 -3.78 22.17
C PHE A 15 38.78 -3.16 22.18
N ALA A 16 39.19 -2.52 21.08
CA ALA A 16 40.47 -1.82 21.00
C ALA A 16 40.55 -0.65 22.00
N LYS A 17 39.47 0.13 22.14
CA LYS A 17 39.36 1.22 23.11
C LYS A 17 39.48 0.71 24.55
N ASP A 18 38.72 -0.33 24.91
CA ASP A 18 38.72 -0.93 26.25
C ASP A 18 40.11 -1.52 26.59
N SER A 19 40.78 -2.13 25.61
CA SER A 19 42.13 -2.68 25.75
C SER A 19 43.19 -1.59 26.00
N LEU A 20 43.11 -0.48 25.27
CA LEU A 20 44.02 0.66 25.44
C LEU A 20 43.76 1.40 26.77
N GLN A 21 42.50 1.49 27.21
CA GLN A 21 42.17 2.02 28.55
C GLN A 21 42.73 1.14 29.67
N ALA A 22 42.67 -0.18 29.54
CA ALA A 22 43.31 -1.09 30.48
C ALA A 22 44.83 -0.92 30.52
N ALA A 23 45.47 -0.68 29.36
CA ALA A 23 46.91 -0.42 29.26
C ALA A 23 47.35 0.85 30.01
N LEU A 24 46.50 1.90 30.05
CA LEU A 24 46.72 3.12 30.84
C LEU A 24 46.72 2.89 32.36
N GLY A 25 46.13 1.80 32.84
CA GLY A 25 46.16 1.41 34.26
C GLY A 25 47.52 0.89 34.73
N TYR A 26 48.44 0.57 33.81
CA TYR A 26 49.80 0.14 34.14
C TYR A 26 50.74 1.33 34.27
N LYS A 27 51.84 1.18 35.03
CA LYS A 27 52.93 2.17 35.09
C LYS A 27 53.67 2.21 33.74
N ILE A 28 53.13 2.96 32.78
CA ILE A 28 53.78 3.28 31.51
C ILE A 28 54.42 4.66 31.58
N GLU A 29 55.41 4.86 30.70
CA GLU A 29 56.09 6.15 30.54
C GLU A 29 55.11 7.24 30.10
N LYS A 30 55.36 8.49 30.55
CA LYS A 30 54.50 9.65 30.24
C LYS A 30 54.31 9.87 28.74
N GLU A 31 55.33 9.61 27.94
CA GLU A 31 55.27 9.79 26.48
C GLU A 31 54.31 8.78 25.82
N THR A 32 54.37 7.52 26.23
CA THR A 32 53.42 6.47 25.82
C THR A 32 52.00 6.80 26.26
N GLN A 33 51.82 7.39 27.45
CA GLN A 33 50.52 7.81 27.95
C GLN A 33 49.85 8.87 27.06
N ILE A 34 50.63 9.85 26.57
CA ILE A 34 50.15 10.88 25.65
C ILE A 34 49.71 10.26 24.32
N GLN A 35 50.52 9.36 23.76
CA GLN A 35 50.19 8.69 22.50
C GLN A 35 48.94 7.82 22.61
N VAL A 36 48.81 7.04 23.68
CA VAL A 36 47.62 6.20 23.92
C VAL A 36 46.37 7.06 24.08
N THR A 37 46.46 8.20 24.77
CA THR A 37 45.33 9.13 24.93
C THR A 37 44.90 9.71 23.58
N ALA A 38 45.84 10.11 22.72
CA ALA A 38 45.52 10.58 21.37
C ALA A 38 44.87 9.49 20.49
N VAL A 39 45.25 8.23 20.66
CA VAL A 39 44.58 7.10 19.98
C VAL A 39 43.17 6.88 20.52
N LEU A 40 42.96 6.95 21.84
CA LEU A 40 41.65 6.81 22.47
C LEU A 40 40.66 7.89 22.00
N GLU A 41 41.13 9.13 21.84
CA GLU A 41 40.33 10.22 21.28
C GLU A 41 39.87 9.90 19.85
N LYS A 42 40.80 9.48 18.98
CA LYS A 42 40.48 9.08 17.59
C LYS A 42 39.52 7.90 17.52
N LEU A 43 39.69 6.90 18.39
CA LEU A 43 38.75 5.77 18.49
C LEU A 43 37.38 6.21 18.99
N GLY A 44 37.32 7.21 19.89
CA GLY A 44 36.08 7.85 20.31
C GLY A 44 35.33 8.47 19.14
N THR A 45 35.99 9.35 18.39
CA THR A 45 35.39 9.98 17.20
C THR A 45 34.95 8.93 16.16
N ALA A 46 35.75 7.89 15.93
CA ALA A 46 35.39 6.82 15.01
C ALA A 46 34.14 6.04 15.47
N LEU A 47 33.98 5.79 16.77
CA LEU A 47 32.78 5.16 17.32
C LEU A 47 31.56 6.05 17.10
N ASP A 48 31.66 7.34 17.40
CA ASP A 48 30.57 8.30 17.25
C ASP A 48 30.09 8.34 15.78
N THR A 49 31.02 8.48 14.83
CA THR A 49 30.70 8.43 13.40
C THR A 49 30.05 7.10 12.99
N LEU A 50 30.50 5.96 13.52
CA LEU A 50 29.90 4.67 13.18
C LEU A 50 28.49 4.51 13.76
N PHE A 51 28.20 5.12 14.92
CA PHE A 51 26.84 5.15 15.46
C PHE A 51 25.91 6.00 14.58
N GLU A 52 26.36 7.17 14.16
CA GLU A 52 25.62 8.03 13.23
C GLU A 52 25.34 7.31 11.90
N LEU A 53 26.36 6.68 11.31
CA LEU A 53 26.22 5.91 10.07
C LEU A 53 25.27 4.73 10.24
N ARG A 54 25.28 4.06 11.39
CA ARG A 54 24.35 2.97 11.69
C ARG A 54 22.91 3.48 11.69
N GLU A 55 22.64 4.57 12.39
CA GLU A 55 21.30 5.16 12.46
C GLU A 55 20.80 5.55 11.05
N GLU A 56 21.65 6.19 10.26
CA GLU A 56 21.32 6.59 8.89
C GLU A 56 21.06 5.38 7.98
N LEU A 57 21.84 4.30 8.11
CA LEU A 57 21.60 3.06 7.38
C LEU A 57 20.26 2.43 7.75
N PHE A 58 19.89 2.40 9.03
CA PHE A 58 18.57 1.93 9.45
C PHE A 58 17.44 2.79 8.87
N ARG A 59 17.60 4.12 8.88
CA ARG A 59 16.63 5.06 8.30
C ARG A 59 16.44 4.80 6.81
N LEU A 60 17.54 4.72 6.06
CA LEU A 60 17.52 4.48 4.62
C LEU A 60 16.96 3.11 4.27
N GLN A 61 17.26 2.06 5.04
CA GLN A 61 16.69 0.73 4.80
C GLN A 61 15.17 0.72 5.02
N SER A 62 14.70 1.29 6.13
CA SER A 62 13.26 1.40 6.42
C SER A 62 12.52 2.20 5.34
N GLU A 63 13.11 3.31 4.88
CA GLU A 63 12.56 4.09 3.79
C GLU A 63 12.56 3.31 2.46
N ASN A 64 13.62 2.57 2.15
CA ASN A 64 13.70 1.75 0.95
C ASN A 64 12.64 0.64 0.96
N ASP A 65 12.45 -0.04 2.09
CA ASP A 65 11.46 -1.10 2.24
C ASP A 65 10.03 -0.54 2.08
N ARG A 66 9.73 0.60 2.70
CA ARG A 66 8.46 1.30 2.53
C ARG A 66 8.22 1.67 1.06
N LEU A 67 9.20 2.27 0.40
CA LEU A 67 9.08 2.66 -1.01
C LEU A 67 8.89 1.45 -1.93
N ARG A 68 9.56 0.32 -1.65
CA ARG A 68 9.38 -0.93 -2.39
C ARG A 68 7.96 -1.48 -2.23
N GLN A 69 7.41 -1.44 -1.02
CA GLN A 69 6.02 -1.86 -0.76
C GLN A 69 5.02 -0.96 -1.50
N ASP A 70 5.22 0.36 -1.46
CA ASP A 70 4.37 1.32 -2.16
C ASP A 70 4.41 1.12 -3.68
N LEU A 71 5.59 0.85 -4.24
CA LEU A 71 5.75 0.54 -5.67
C LEU A 71 5.03 -0.76 -6.03
N ALA A 72 5.24 -1.83 -5.27
CA ALA A 72 4.59 -3.11 -5.50
C ALA A 72 3.05 -2.98 -5.46
N ALA A 73 2.51 -2.24 -4.50
CA ALA A 73 1.07 -2.00 -4.39
C ALA A 73 0.52 -1.19 -5.59
N ARG A 74 1.29 -0.22 -6.09
CA ARG A 74 0.92 0.55 -7.30
C ARG A 74 0.95 -0.32 -8.54
N ASP A 75 1.96 -1.18 -8.68
CA ASP A 75 2.11 -2.07 -9.83
C ASP A 75 0.99 -3.11 -9.86
N GLU A 76 0.65 -3.69 -8.70
CA GLU A 76 -0.51 -4.58 -8.56
C GLU A 76 -1.81 -3.85 -8.94
N TRP A 77 -2.01 -2.63 -8.43
CA TRP A 77 -3.18 -1.83 -8.79
C TRP A 77 -3.22 -1.48 -10.28
N ASN A 78 -2.09 -1.17 -10.90
CA ASN A 78 -2.00 -0.91 -12.33
C ASN A 78 -2.32 -2.16 -13.16
N ALA A 79 -1.89 -3.34 -12.71
CA ALA A 79 -2.23 -4.61 -13.33
C ALA A 79 -3.73 -4.92 -13.24
N VAL A 80 -4.37 -4.61 -12.12
CA VAL A 80 -5.84 -4.67 -12.00
C VAL A 80 -6.48 -3.66 -12.94
N LYS A 81 -6.00 -2.41 -12.94
CA LYS A 81 -6.54 -1.33 -13.77
C LYS A 81 -6.51 -1.64 -15.26
N ALA A 82 -5.45 -2.30 -15.74
CA ALA A 82 -5.32 -2.72 -17.13
C ALA A 82 -6.40 -3.71 -17.58
N GLN A 83 -7.05 -4.41 -16.64
CA GLN A 83 -8.14 -5.35 -16.93
C GLN A 83 -9.50 -4.67 -17.06
N TYR A 84 -9.60 -3.36 -16.82
CA TYR A 84 -10.85 -2.62 -16.91
C TYR A 84 -10.79 -1.49 -17.92
N ARG A 85 -11.92 -1.22 -18.56
CA ARG A 85 -12.10 -0.08 -19.46
C ARG A 85 -13.31 0.73 -19.02
N LEU A 86 -13.21 2.06 -19.10
CA LEU A 86 -14.35 2.93 -18.86
C LEU A 86 -15.35 2.76 -20.01
N SER A 87 -16.61 2.45 -19.69
CA SER A 87 -17.68 2.21 -20.65
C SER A 87 -19.00 2.77 -20.16
N GLU A 88 -19.87 3.14 -21.09
CA GLU A 88 -21.27 3.43 -20.80
C GLU A 88 -22.11 2.16 -20.91
N THR A 89 -22.96 1.93 -19.92
CA THR A 89 -23.85 0.77 -19.85
C THR A 89 -25.18 1.04 -20.55
N PRO A 90 -25.95 0.00 -20.92
CA PRO A 90 -27.25 0.20 -21.56
C PRO A 90 -28.27 0.99 -20.73
N GLY A 91 -28.13 1.03 -19.40
CA GLY A 91 -28.93 1.88 -18.52
C GLY A 91 -28.44 3.34 -18.41
N GLY A 92 -27.35 3.71 -19.09
CA GLY A 92 -26.78 5.05 -19.12
C GLY A 92 -25.75 5.35 -18.02
N ALA A 93 -25.37 4.37 -17.20
CA ALA A 93 -24.30 4.57 -16.21
C ALA A 93 -22.91 4.49 -16.85
N VAL A 94 -22.03 5.42 -16.47
CA VAL A 94 -20.59 5.38 -16.77
C VAL A 94 -19.85 4.62 -15.67
N VAL A 95 -19.29 3.47 -16.01
CA VAL A 95 -18.65 2.53 -15.06
C VAL A 95 -17.41 1.90 -15.69
N TYR A 96 -16.60 1.21 -14.89
CA TYR A 96 -15.48 0.41 -15.41
C TYR A 96 -15.95 -1.01 -15.71
N GLU A 97 -15.80 -1.47 -16.95
CA GLU A 97 -16.18 -2.81 -17.40
C GLU A 97 -14.95 -3.72 -17.47
N SER A 98 -15.09 -4.96 -17.01
CA SER A 98 -14.03 -5.98 -17.10
C SER A 98 -13.78 -6.40 -18.53
N SER A 99 -12.50 -6.53 -18.90
CA SER A 99 -12.08 -6.95 -20.24
C SER A 99 -12.18 -8.47 -20.44
N GLY A 100 -12.23 -9.25 -19.37
CA GLY A 100 -12.33 -10.71 -19.38
C GLY A 100 -13.64 -11.26 -18.79
N PRO A 101 -13.93 -12.55 -19.03
CA PRO A 101 -15.05 -13.24 -18.42
C PRO A 101 -14.76 -13.61 -16.94
N PRO A 102 -15.77 -13.63 -16.06
CA PRO A 102 -17.15 -13.19 -16.30
C PRO A 102 -17.22 -11.66 -16.45
N LYS A 103 -18.07 -11.19 -17.36
CA LYS A 103 -18.28 -9.77 -17.61
C LYS A 103 -18.94 -9.12 -16.39
N HIS A 104 -18.31 -8.10 -15.83
CA HIS A 104 -18.79 -7.38 -14.65
C HIS A 104 -18.39 -5.91 -14.68
N TYR A 105 -19.03 -5.13 -13.82
CA TYR A 105 -18.84 -3.68 -13.72
C TYR A 105 -18.26 -3.29 -12.36
N ALA A 106 -17.36 -2.32 -12.35
CA ALA A 106 -16.73 -1.77 -11.16
C ALA A 106 -17.11 -0.30 -10.96
N CYS A 107 -17.25 0.09 -9.69
CA CYS A 107 -17.63 1.44 -9.29
C CYS A 107 -16.55 2.47 -9.68
N PRO A 108 -16.88 3.52 -10.46
CA PRO A 108 -15.90 4.53 -10.88
C PRO A 108 -15.28 5.30 -9.71
N VAL A 109 -16.07 5.60 -8.67
CA VAL A 109 -15.61 6.37 -7.51
C VAL A 109 -14.57 5.58 -6.71
N CYS A 110 -14.82 4.29 -6.45
CA CYS A 110 -13.87 3.45 -5.73
C CYS A 110 -12.65 3.13 -6.58
N PHE A 111 -12.84 2.95 -7.89
CA PHE A 111 -11.77 2.62 -8.81
C PHE A 111 -10.73 3.74 -8.90
N VAL A 112 -11.15 5.01 -8.97
CA VAL A 112 -10.21 6.14 -8.91
C VAL A 112 -9.43 6.20 -7.59
N LYS A 113 -10.01 5.71 -6.49
CA LYS A 113 -9.38 5.63 -5.17
C LYS A 113 -8.46 4.42 -4.99
N GLY A 114 -8.21 3.62 -6.03
CA GLY A 114 -7.31 2.47 -5.96
C GLY A 114 -8.00 1.17 -5.55
N SER A 115 -9.32 1.05 -5.72
CA SER A 115 -10.06 -0.17 -5.34
C SER A 115 -11.13 -0.54 -6.36
N ALA A 116 -11.02 -1.75 -6.94
CA ALA A 116 -12.01 -2.28 -7.86
C ALA A 116 -13.17 -2.92 -7.07
N GLN A 117 -14.24 -2.16 -6.88
CA GLN A 117 -15.46 -2.63 -6.21
C GLN A 117 -16.49 -3.06 -7.25
N ILE A 118 -16.76 -4.36 -7.34
CA ILE A 118 -17.72 -4.92 -8.28
C ILE A 118 -19.14 -4.50 -7.88
N LEU A 119 -19.85 -3.88 -8.82
CA LEU A 119 -21.24 -3.45 -8.66
C LEU A 119 -22.15 -4.66 -8.50
N GLN A 120 -23.06 -4.61 -7.52
CA GLN A 120 -24.00 -5.67 -7.20
C GLN A 120 -25.38 -5.34 -7.78
N ASP A 121 -26.02 -6.29 -8.45
CA ASP A 121 -27.37 -6.11 -8.98
C ASP A 121 -28.39 -6.15 -7.83
N ARG A 122 -29.20 -5.09 -7.66
CA ARG A 122 -30.30 -5.08 -6.68
C ARG A 122 -31.51 -5.90 -7.11
N ARG A 123 -31.48 -6.47 -8.33
CA ARG A 123 -32.53 -7.27 -8.97
C ARG A 123 -33.87 -6.53 -9.06
N MET A 124 -33.80 -5.21 -9.21
CA MET A 124 -34.98 -4.35 -9.35
C MET A 124 -35.34 -4.11 -10.82
N ILE A 125 -36.61 -3.78 -11.08
CA ILE A 125 -37.12 -3.42 -12.41
C ILE A 125 -36.35 -2.22 -13.02
N THR A 126 -35.81 -1.36 -12.16
CA THR A 126 -35.02 -0.17 -12.53
C THR A 126 -33.66 -0.51 -13.14
N GLY A 127 -33.16 -1.76 -13.00
CA GLY A 127 -31.86 -2.16 -13.53
C GLY A 127 -30.66 -1.52 -12.79
N VAL A 128 -30.89 -1.06 -11.56
CA VAL A 128 -29.89 -0.38 -10.72
C VAL A 128 -28.99 -1.37 -10.02
N PHE A 129 -27.69 -1.09 -10.07
CA PHE A 129 -26.65 -1.78 -9.32
C PHE A 129 -26.09 -0.85 -8.25
N ASP A 130 -25.67 -1.40 -7.11
CA ASP A 130 -25.04 -0.64 -6.04
C ASP A 130 -23.59 -1.05 -5.79
N CYS A 131 -22.77 -0.08 -5.37
CA CYS A 131 -21.42 -0.35 -4.91
C CYS A 131 -21.42 -0.79 -3.44
N PRO A 132 -20.84 -1.95 -3.09
CA PRO A 132 -20.85 -2.45 -1.71
C PRO A 132 -20.08 -1.54 -0.74
N ASN A 133 -19.09 -0.78 -1.23
CA ASN A 133 -18.26 0.12 -0.43
C ASN A 133 -18.90 1.51 -0.24
N CYS A 134 -19.08 2.27 -1.31
CA CYS A 134 -19.55 3.67 -1.21
C CYS A 134 -21.08 3.83 -1.29
N LYS A 135 -21.83 2.74 -1.51
CA LYS A 135 -23.30 2.73 -1.63
C LYS A 135 -23.88 3.57 -2.78
N ALA A 136 -23.03 4.03 -3.71
CA ALA A 136 -23.48 4.71 -4.92
C ALA A 136 -24.27 3.75 -5.82
N GLU A 137 -25.31 4.27 -6.45
CA GLU A 137 -26.22 3.55 -7.33
C GLU A 137 -25.97 3.91 -8.80
N PHE A 138 -26.03 2.91 -9.67
CA PHE A 138 -25.73 3.04 -11.09
C PHE A 138 -26.81 2.34 -11.92
N PRO A 139 -27.51 3.03 -12.84
CA PRO A 139 -28.43 2.38 -13.76
C PRO A 139 -27.64 1.62 -14.84
N VAL A 140 -27.32 0.35 -14.58
CA VAL A 140 -26.51 -0.49 -15.47
C VAL A 140 -27.38 -1.15 -16.53
N ASN A 141 -28.51 -1.73 -16.10
CA ASN A 141 -29.45 -2.39 -17.00
C ASN A 141 -30.58 -1.42 -17.38
N PRO A 142 -31.17 -1.58 -18.59
CA PRO A 142 -32.31 -0.76 -18.98
C PRO A 142 -33.53 -1.14 -18.11
N ARG A 143 -34.37 -0.14 -17.83
CA ARG A 143 -35.62 -0.36 -17.07
C ARG A 143 -36.53 -1.32 -17.83
N LYS A 144 -36.93 -2.42 -17.20
CA LYS A 144 -37.88 -3.37 -17.81
C LYS A 144 -39.29 -2.76 -17.78
N SER A 145 -39.99 -2.74 -18.91
CA SER A 145 -41.41 -2.37 -18.94
C SER A 145 -42.24 -3.51 -18.37
N ILE A 146 -43.14 -3.21 -17.43
CA ILE A 146 -44.15 -4.18 -16.98
C ILE A 146 -45.16 -4.30 -18.12
N PRO A 147 -45.42 -5.50 -18.67
CA PRO A 147 -46.49 -5.65 -19.65
C PRO A 147 -47.82 -5.34 -18.95
N ILE A 148 -48.47 -4.24 -19.35
CA ILE A 148 -49.82 -3.93 -18.91
C ILE A 148 -50.72 -4.95 -19.61
N SER A 149 -51.10 -6.02 -18.91
CA SER A 149 -52.16 -6.91 -19.37
C SER A 149 -53.43 -6.08 -19.45
N ALA A 150 -53.92 -5.81 -20.67
CA ALA A 150 -55.18 -5.13 -20.90
C ALA A 150 -56.30 -5.88 -20.15
N GLY A 151 -56.76 -5.30 -19.04
CA GLY A 151 -57.83 -5.85 -18.23
C GLY A 151 -59.10 -5.95 -19.08
N LYS A 152 -59.56 -7.17 -19.31
CA LYS A 152 -60.82 -7.47 -19.99
C LYS A 152 -61.97 -6.91 -19.16
N THR A 153 -62.52 -5.76 -19.55
CA THR A 153 -63.72 -5.18 -18.93
C THR A 153 -64.85 -6.20 -19.01
N ARG A 154 -65.22 -6.82 -17.88
CA ARG A 154 -66.43 -7.65 -17.80
C ARG A 154 -67.62 -6.71 -17.87
N GLN A 155 -68.28 -6.70 -19.03
CA GLN A 155 -69.59 -6.09 -19.23
C GLN A 155 -70.59 -6.93 -18.42
N ILE A 156 -70.98 -6.45 -17.25
CA ILE A 156 -72.04 -7.05 -16.45
C ILE A 156 -73.35 -6.58 -17.11
N ILE A 157 -73.90 -7.41 -17.99
CA ILE A 157 -75.25 -7.24 -18.51
C ILE A 157 -76.17 -7.79 -17.41
N GLY A 158 -76.99 -6.91 -16.84
CA GLY A 158 -78.01 -7.28 -15.88
C GLY A 158 -79.18 -7.93 -16.59
N ASP A 159 -79.65 -9.04 -16.03
CA ASP A 159 -81.00 -9.56 -16.19
C ASP A 159 -81.48 -9.97 -14.79
N TRP A 160 -82.80 -9.90 -14.59
CA TRP A 160 -83.63 -10.08 -13.38
C TRP A 160 -84.05 -8.80 -12.66
#